data_AF-A0A936I7E2-F1
#
_entry.id   AF-A0A936I7E2-F1
#
_cell.length_a   1.000
_cell.length_b   1.000
_cell.length_c   1.000
_cell.angle_alpha   90.00
_cell.angle_beta   90.00
_cell.angle_gamma   90.00
#
_symmetry.space_group_name_H-M   'P 1'
#
loop_
_entity.id
_entity.type
_entity.pdbx_description
1 polymer ?
#
loop_
_entity_poly.entity_id
_entity_poly.type
_entity_poly.pdbx_seq_one_letter_code
_entity_poly.pdbx_strand_id
1 'polypeptide(L)'
;MELRCNDERTIYGPDELFDLFHGNEQVRTYEVTGQGLRMVFSGNDPFLYCDTDLRTRLEDLQSRSGNGPVPLAFALIMGLFTYTILVQQPRLDHVRGRATGHQLVLGIAFVTMLWAPLLADWLPIEPYLEDTEKRPMAEKPLARMHSIERFPALYTKFFSDHFGFRKALFRLNSMFHTYVLRSSPLPDNVVFGREGHLFLMRDGVVDQYRGLPIFTRNELDLIASRLETRRKWLAERGIAYYLTVAPMASTIYPEKLPERFHPVGGEGGLDQLIRHLSEHTSVQVIDMREQLRAGRAVRDTYYTTDIHWNPWGAFIGYRTLMERIAKDHPEVGAPCLAEDYIVELDTNDQGDLAMQLALNDLLTRVTPMMVPQAPFRARDLAEETLAGSGFFKYRPVFKQGPDPQAPKLLMFRDSFAVYLIPYLSEHFSRSVYVWSPIFIPAIVESERPDIVVQELLEVFLKDLTHDNMREDL
;
A
#
# COMPACT_ATOMS: atom_id res chain seq x y z
N MET A 1 -20.77 -14.51 -14.11
CA MET A 1 -19.82 -13.38 -14.30
C MET A 1 -20.63 -12.12 -14.56
N GLU A 2 -20.17 -10.95 -14.17
CA GLU A 2 -20.80 -9.68 -14.55
C GLU A 2 -19.83 -8.86 -15.41
N LEU A 3 -20.22 -8.55 -16.65
CA LEU A 3 -19.58 -7.48 -17.42
C LEU A 3 -20.38 -6.22 -17.18
N ARG A 4 -19.70 -5.16 -16.73
CA ARG A 4 -20.35 -3.89 -16.39
C ARG A 4 -19.62 -2.73 -17.03
N CYS A 5 -20.36 -1.90 -17.74
CA CYS A 5 -19.92 -0.60 -18.22
C CYS A 5 -20.89 0.46 -17.67
N ASN A 6 -20.42 1.24 -16.70
CA ASN A 6 -21.23 2.21 -15.96
C ASN A 6 -22.45 1.59 -15.23
N ASP A 7 -23.63 1.79 -15.77
CA ASP A 7 -24.92 1.28 -15.32
C ASP A 7 -25.50 0.19 -16.22
N GLU A 8 -24.95 0.03 -17.42
CA GLU A 8 -25.21 -1.12 -18.27
C GLU A 8 -24.41 -2.32 -17.78
N ARG A 9 -25.08 -3.46 -17.71
CA ARG A 9 -24.45 -4.71 -17.34
C ARG A 9 -25.01 -5.85 -18.15
N THR A 10 -24.15 -6.78 -18.49
CA THR A 10 -24.54 -8.11 -18.93
C THR A 10 -24.15 -9.08 -17.82
N ILE A 11 -25.16 -9.74 -17.26
CA ILE A 11 -24.97 -10.79 -16.27
C ILE A 11 -24.94 -12.09 -17.05
N TYR A 12 -23.89 -12.87 -16.83
CA TYR A 12 -23.75 -14.23 -17.34
C TYR A 12 -24.12 -15.21 -16.25
N GLY A 13 -25.16 -16.01 -16.52
CA GLY A 13 -25.55 -17.13 -15.69
C GLY A 13 -24.47 -18.21 -15.61
N PRO A 14 -24.63 -19.21 -14.72
CA PRO A 14 -23.70 -20.33 -14.63
C PRO A 14 -23.48 -20.99 -15.98
N ASP A 15 -24.53 -21.30 -16.73
CA ASP A 15 -24.43 -22.02 -18.01
C ASP A 15 -23.74 -21.17 -19.11
N GLU A 16 -24.01 -19.88 -19.17
CA GLU A 16 -23.42 -18.96 -20.17
C GLU A 16 -21.93 -18.69 -19.92
N LEU A 17 -21.47 -18.87 -18.68
CA LEU A 17 -20.05 -18.84 -18.33
C LEU A 17 -19.27 -19.99 -18.98
N PHE A 18 -19.91 -21.14 -19.28
CA PHE A 18 -19.28 -22.27 -19.97
C PHE A 18 -19.14 -22.04 -21.48
N ASP A 19 -20.06 -21.26 -22.05
CA ASP A 19 -19.97 -20.84 -23.44
C ASP A 19 -18.91 -19.75 -23.65
N LEU A 20 -18.59 -18.99 -22.60
CA LEU A 20 -17.63 -17.89 -22.64
C LEU A 20 -16.18 -18.32 -22.38
N PHE A 21 -15.99 -19.33 -21.54
CA PHE A 21 -14.68 -19.77 -21.10
C PHE A 21 -14.47 -21.24 -21.44
N HIS A 22 -13.46 -21.50 -22.25
CA HIS A 22 -13.09 -22.83 -22.70
C HIS A 22 -11.81 -23.29 -22.01
N GLY A 23 -11.78 -24.55 -21.61
CA GLY A 23 -10.55 -25.16 -21.15
C GLY A 23 -9.59 -25.39 -22.30
N ASN A 24 -8.29 -25.24 -22.03
CA ASN A 24 -7.26 -25.76 -22.93
C ASN A 24 -7.31 -27.31 -22.99
N GLU A 25 -6.45 -27.90 -23.80
CA GLU A 25 -6.38 -29.36 -24.03
C GLU A 25 -6.12 -30.20 -22.77
N GLN A 26 -5.74 -29.55 -21.65
CA GLN A 26 -5.47 -30.20 -20.37
C GLN A 26 -6.69 -30.21 -19.44
N VAL A 27 -7.79 -29.55 -19.80
CA VAL A 27 -9.08 -29.61 -19.09
C VAL A 27 -9.95 -30.72 -19.69
N ARG A 28 -9.98 -31.89 -19.03
CA ARG A 28 -10.74 -33.07 -19.49
C ARG A 28 -12.23 -33.00 -19.22
N THR A 29 -12.63 -32.40 -18.11
CA THR A 29 -14.04 -32.22 -17.74
C THR A 29 -14.22 -30.82 -17.18
N TYR A 30 -15.30 -30.17 -17.60
CA TYR A 30 -15.64 -28.80 -17.24
C TYR A 30 -17.17 -28.73 -17.16
N GLU A 31 -17.74 -29.02 -15.98
CA GLU A 31 -19.19 -29.19 -15.80
C GLU A 31 -19.73 -28.45 -14.55
N VAL A 32 -20.95 -27.90 -14.64
CA VAL A 32 -21.71 -27.45 -13.46
C VAL A 32 -22.32 -28.65 -12.78
N THR A 33 -22.04 -28.79 -11.49
CA THR A 33 -22.85 -29.64 -10.60
C THR A 33 -23.75 -28.73 -9.76
N GLY A 34 -24.90 -29.23 -9.30
CA GLY A 34 -25.88 -28.42 -8.57
C GLY A 34 -25.37 -27.69 -7.30
N GLN A 35 -24.13 -27.92 -6.88
CA GLN A 35 -23.47 -27.23 -5.76
C GLN A 35 -22.13 -26.56 -6.13
N GLY A 36 -21.72 -26.53 -7.40
CA GLY A 36 -20.47 -25.87 -7.79
C GLY A 36 -19.87 -26.37 -9.10
N LEU A 37 -18.67 -25.90 -9.39
CA LEU A 37 -17.93 -26.17 -10.62
C LEU A 37 -17.04 -27.40 -10.44
N ARG A 38 -17.19 -28.40 -11.31
CA ARG A 38 -16.31 -29.57 -11.35
C ARG A 38 -15.41 -29.49 -12.56
N MET A 39 -14.11 -29.44 -12.30
CA MET A 39 -13.09 -29.53 -13.33
C MET A 39 -12.20 -30.74 -13.09
N VAL A 40 -11.84 -31.44 -14.16
CA VAL A 40 -10.81 -32.49 -14.11
C VAL A 40 -9.72 -32.14 -15.08
N PHE A 41 -8.49 -32.16 -14.60
CA PHE A 41 -7.32 -31.79 -15.36
C PHE A 41 -6.49 -33.04 -15.69
N SER A 42 -5.73 -33.01 -16.78
CA SER A 42 -4.83 -34.10 -17.17
C SER A 42 -3.39 -33.68 -17.44
N GLY A 43 -3.02 -32.48 -17.02
CA GLY A 43 -1.66 -31.95 -17.15
C GLY A 43 -1.38 -30.88 -16.10
N ASN A 44 -0.18 -30.31 -16.17
CA ASN A 44 0.36 -29.40 -15.15
C ASN A 44 -0.05 -27.94 -15.36
N ASP A 45 -0.64 -27.58 -16.50
CA ASP A 45 -1.05 -26.19 -16.82
C ASP A 45 -2.47 -26.13 -17.42
N PRO A 46 -3.51 -26.49 -16.65
CA PRO A 46 -4.89 -26.32 -17.08
C PRO A 46 -5.34 -24.87 -16.89
N PHE A 47 -5.72 -24.19 -17.98
CA PHE A 47 -6.31 -22.86 -17.90
C PHE A 47 -7.61 -22.78 -18.70
N LEU A 48 -8.46 -21.84 -18.29
CA LEU A 48 -9.64 -21.43 -19.03
C LEU A 48 -9.29 -20.16 -19.82
N TYR A 49 -9.59 -20.14 -21.10
CA TYR A 49 -9.44 -18.96 -21.95
C TYR A 49 -10.80 -18.53 -22.50
N CYS A 50 -10.93 -17.24 -22.75
CA CYS A 50 -12.09 -16.66 -23.42
C CYS A 50 -11.67 -16.28 -24.84
N ASP A 51 -12.19 -16.97 -25.84
CA ASP A 51 -12.02 -16.64 -27.26
C ASP A 51 -13.13 -15.73 -27.78
N THR A 52 -14.15 -15.48 -26.96
CA THR A 52 -15.18 -14.49 -27.25
C THR A 52 -14.57 -13.08 -27.16
N ASP A 53 -14.82 -12.27 -28.19
CA ASP A 53 -14.41 -10.87 -28.17
C ASP A 53 -15.25 -10.05 -27.17
N LEU A 54 -14.76 -10.02 -25.92
CA LEU A 54 -15.36 -9.23 -24.86
C LEU A 54 -15.22 -7.72 -25.11
N ARG A 55 -14.27 -7.28 -25.96
CA ARG A 55 -14.11 -5.86 -26.31
C ARG A 55 -15.34 -5.36 -27.06
N THR A 56 -15.77 -6.06 -28.11
CA THR A 56 -16.98 -5.68 -28.85
C THR A 56 -18.21 -5.64 -27.94
N ARG A 57 -18.32 -6.58 -26.99
CA ARG A 57 -19.43 -6.58 -26.00
C ARG A 57 -19.35 -5.39 -25.03
N LEU A 58 -18.14 -5.01 -24.60
CA LEU A 58 -17.90 -3.82 -23.78
C LEU A 58 -18.19 -2.53 -24.55
N GLU A 59 -17.77 -2.44 -25.82
CA GLU A 59 -18.05 -1.31 -26.71
C GLU A 59 -19.54 -1.17 -26.97
N ASP A 60 -20.27 -2.28 -27.12
CA ASP A 60 -21.71 -2.28 -27.28
C ASP A 60 -22.46 -1.89 -25.99
N LEU A 61 -22.02 -2.38 -24.83
CA LEU A 61 -22.50 -1.89 -23.53
C LEU A 61 -22.23 -0.41 -23.35
N GLN A 62 -21.07 0.06 -23.78
CA GLN A 62 -20.69 1.46 -23.74
C GLN A 62 -21.51 2.32 -24.72
N SER A 63 -21.90 1.79 -25.88
CA SER A 63 -22.73 2.48 -26.87
C SER A 63 -24.16 2.66 -26.38
N ARG A 64 -24.67 1.65 -25.66
CA ARG A 64 -26.01 1.63 -25.05
C ARG A 64 -26.07 2.39 -23.73
N SER A 65 -24.96 2.52 -23.01
CA SER A 65 -24.91 3.28 -21.76
C SER A 65 -25.17 4.76 -22.03
N GLY A 66 -26.38 5.22 -21.71
CA GLY A 66 -26.77 6.61 -21.83
C GLY A 66 -28.12 7.27 -22.11
N ASN A 67 -28.45 8.36 -21.40
CA ASN A 67 -29.57 9.26 -21.69
C ASN A 67 -29.24 10.33 -22.75
N GLY A 68 -28.07 10.26 -23.40
CA GLY A 68 -27.61 11.30 -24.33
C GLY A 68 -27.53 12.69 -23.65
N PRO A 69 -27.83 13.80 -24.35
CA PRO A 69 -27.75 15.15 -23.78
C PRO A 69 -28.92 15.52 -22.86
N VAL A 70 -29.90 14.64 -22.65
CA VAL A 70 -31.15 14.95 -21.93
C VAL A 70 -30.92 15.45 -20.51
N PRO A 71 -30.06 14.82 -19.67
CA PRO A 71 -29.81 15.33 -18.31
C PRO A 71 -29.15 16.71 -18.31
N LEU A 72 -28.24 16.96 -19.27
CA LEU A 72 -27.58 18.26 -19.43
C LEU A 72 -28.57 19.34 -19.86
N ALA A 73 -29.45 19.03 -20.82
CA ALA A 73 -30.50 19.94 -21.25
C ALA A 73 -31.49 20.24 -20.13
N PHE A 74 -31.90 19.23 -19.36
CA PHE A 74 -32.76 19.40 -18.19
C PHE A 74 -32.09 20.26 -17.12
N ALA A 75 -30.82 20.02 -16.79
CA ALA A 75 -30.05 20.82 -15.84
C ALA A 75 -29.92 22.29 -16.28
N LEU A 76 -29.68 22.54 -17.58
CA LEU A 76 -29.64 23.89 -18.15
C LEU A 76 -30.99 24.60 -18.05
N ILE A 77 -32.09 23.91 -18.40
CA ILE A 77 -33.44 24.47 -18.31
C ILE A 77 -33.78 24.80 -16.86
N MET A 78 -33.54 23.87 -15.94
CA MET A 78 -33.77 24.08 -14.51
C MET A 78 -32.90 25.22 -13.96
N GLY A 79 -31.62 25.29 -14.34
CA GLY A 79 -30.72 26.37 -13.95
C GLY A 79 -31.20 27.74 -14.43
N LEU A 80 -31.64 27.84 -15.70
CA LEU A 80 -32.20 29.07 -16.25
C LEU A 80 -33.51 29.46 -15.56
N PHE A 81 -34.38 28.48 -15.29
CA PHE A 81 -35.63 28.68 -14.56
C PHE A 81 -35.39 29.20 -13.14
N THR A 82 -34.50 28.55 -12.38
CA THR A 82 -34.10 28.98 -11.04
C THR A 82 -33.46 30.37 -11.05
N TYR A 83 -32.54 30.65 -11.99
CA TYR A 83 -31.93 31.97 -12.16
C TYR A 83 -33.00 33.05 -12.42
N THR A 84 -33.95 32.78 -13.32
CA THR A 84 -35.02 33.71 -13.68
C THR A 84 -35.93 34.00 -12.48
N ILE A 85 -36.32 32.97 -11.73
CA ILE A 85 -37.13 33.12 -10.51
C ILE A 85 -36.39 33.95 -9.46
N LEU A 86 -35.09 33.67 -9.26
CA LEU A 86 -34.28 34.38 -8.28
C LEU A 86 -34.20 35.86 -8.64
N VAL A 87 -33.82 36.19 -9.88
CA VAL A 87 -33.63 37.58 -10.31
C VAL A 87 -34.93 38.39 -10.31
N GLN A 88 -36.09 37.74 -10.49
CA GLN A 88 -37.40 38.40 -10.43
C GLN A 88 -37.93 38.62 -9.00
N GLN A 89 -37.19 38.25 -7.94
CA GLN A 89 -37.62 38.49 -6.56
C GLN A 89 -37.47 39.97 -6.17
N PRO A 90 -38.56 40.70 -5.84
CA PRO A 90 -38.50 42.12 -5.48
C PRO A 90 -37.65 42.44 -4.22
N ARG A 91 -37.42 41.41 -3.38
CA ARG A 91 -36.56 41.49 -2.21
C ARG A 91 -35.09 41.72 -2.58
N LEU A 92 -34.62 41.24 -3.73
CA LEU A 92 -33.25 41.46 -4.18
C LEU A 92 -33.00 42.92 -4.59
N ASP A 93 -34.01 43.60 -5.14
CA ASP A 93 -33.92 45.02 -5.48
C ASP A 93 -33.77 45.90 -4.24
N HIS A 94 -34.46 45.55 -3.15
CA HIS A 94 -34.31 46.21 -1.84
C HIS A 94 -32.93 46.01 -1.21
N VAL A 95 -32.31 44.83 -1.39
CA VAL A 95 -30.97 44.53 -0.88
C VAL A 95 -29.89 45.23 -1.74
N ARG A 96 -30.05 45.24 -3.07
CA ARG A 96 -29.14 45.93 -4.01
C ARG A 96 -29.06 47.44 -3.73
N GLY A 97 -30.18 48.08 -3.43
CA GLY A 97 -30.22 49.53 -3.15
C GLY A 97 -29.63 49.95 -1.80
N ARG A 98 -29.35 49.00 -0.88
CA ARG A 98 -28.83 49.27 0.47
C ARG A 98 -27.42 48.73 0.72
N ALA A 99 -26.86 47.96 -0.20
CA ALA A 99 -25.52 47.41 -0.06
C ALA A 99 -24.47 48.53 -0.11
N THR A 100 -23.66 48.59 0.94
CA THR A 100 -22.50 49.49 0.98
C THR A 100 -21.36 48.94 0.11
N GLY A 101 -20.41 49.80 -0.29
CA GLY A 101 -19.28 49.39 -1.14
C GLY A 101 -18.48 48.20 -0.57
N HIS A 102 -18.25 48.15 0.74
CA HIS A 102 -17.52 47.04 1.37
C HIS A 102 -18.30 45.72 1.35
N GLN A 103 -19.63 45.76 1.51
CA GLN A 103 -20.47 44.57 1.40
C GLN A 103 -20.48 44.00 -0.02
N LEU A 104 -20.47 44.88 -1.02
CA LEU A 104 -20.34 44.46 -2.42
C LEU A 104 -18.99 43.80 -2.68
N VAL A 105 -17.89 44.37 -2.18
CA VAL A 105 -16.55 43.77 -2.29
C VAL A 105 -16.48 42.40 -1.62
N LEU A 106 -17.00 42.27 -0.38
CA LEU A 106 -17.03 40.99 0.32
C LEU A 106 -17.91 39.96 -0.41
N GLY A 107 -19.06 40.39 -0.93
CA GLY A 107 -19.94 39.53 -1.72
C GLY A 107 -19.28 39.04 -3.00
N ILE A 108 -18.61 39.93 -3.74
CA ILE A 108 -17.85 39.56 -4.94
C ILE A 108 -16.72 38.60 -4.57
N ALA A 109 -15.92 38.91 -3.54
CA ALA A 109 -14.82 38.05 -3.10
C ALA A 109 -15.31 36.65 -2.69
N PHE A 110 -16.42 36.57 -1.96
CA PHE A 110 -17.04 35.30 -1.57
C PHE A 110 -17.51 34.50 -2.78
N VAL A 111 -18.20 35.13 -3.73
CA VAL A 111 -18.62 34.48 -4.98
C VAL A 111 -17.40 34.02 -5.78
N THR A 112 -16.38 34.88 -5.94
CA THR A 112 -15.14 34.50 -6.62
C THR A 112 -14.47 33.30 -5.94
N MET A 113 -14.43 33.24 -4.61
CA MET A 113 -13.87 32.10 -3.87
C MET A 113 -14.64 30.79 -4.13
N LEU A 114 -15.98 30.85 -4.21
CA LEU A 114 -16.81 29.69 -4.51
C LEU A 114 -16.65 29.20 -5.95
N TRP A 115 -16.50 30.13 -6.90
CA TRP A 115 -16.38 29.80 -8.33
C TRP A 115 -14.93 29.54 -8.77
N ALA A 116 -13.93 29.96 -8.00
CA ALA A 116 -12.52 29.80 -8.35
C ALA A 116 -12.11 28.34 -8.64
N PRO A 117 -12.47 27.34 -7.83
CA PRO A 117 -12.19 25.93 -8.15
C PRO A 117 -12.79 25.47 -9.50
N LEU A 118 -13.99 25.96 -9.83
CA LEU A 118 -14.67 25.62 -11.08
C LEU A 118 -14.03 26.31 -12.29
N LEU A 119 -13.54 27.54 -12.10
CA LEU A 119 -12.91 28.32 -13.17
C LEU A 119 -11.47 27.86 -13.45
N ALA A 120 -10.78 27.33 -12.45
CA ALA A 120 -9.42 26.80 -12.60
C ALA A 120 -9.34 25.57 -13.52
N ASP A 121 -10.43 24.81 -13.66
CA ASP A 121 -10.52 23.74 -14.67
C ASP A 121 -10.43 24.29 -16.11
N TRP A 122 -10.82 25.56 -16.33
CA TRP A 122 -10.87 26.20 -17.65
C TRP A 122 -9.70 27.16 -17.88
N LEU A 123 -9.10 27.66 -16.80
CA LEU A 123 -8.02 28.63 -16.81
C LEU A 123 -6.84 28.06 -16.03
N PRO A 124 -5.65 27.93 -16.61
CA PRO A 124 -4.48 27.37 -15.92
C PRO A 124 -3.87 28.40 -14.95
N ILE A 125 -4.65 28.79 -13.94
CA ILE A 125 -4.29 29.77 -12.91
C ILE A 125 -3.74 29.11 -11.64
N GLU A 126 -3.62 27.79 -11.63
CA GLU A 126 -3.15 27.04 -10.48
C GLU A 126 -1.63 27.06 -10.36
N PRO A 127 -1.09 27.27 -9.15
CA PRO A 127 0.32 27.03 -8.91
C PRO A 127 0.62 25.54 -9.06
N TYR A 128 1.77 25.22 -9.65
CA TYR A 128 2.25 23.84 -9.66
C TYR A 128 2.52 23.39 -8.22
N LEU A 129 1.86 22.31 -7.82
CA LEU A 129 2.09 21.61 -6.57
C LEU A 129 2.28 20.13 -6.89
N GLU A 130 3.30 19.53 -6.29
CA GLU A 130 3.55 18.11 -6.40
C GLU A 130 2.34 17.30 -5.92
N ASP A 131 2.11 16.16 -6.55
CA ASP A 131 1.06 15.26 -6.10
C ASP A 131 1.55 14.46 -4.90
N THR A 132 0.94 14.70 -3.75
CA THR A 132 1.27 14.02 -2.50
C THR A 132 0.20 12.99 -2.10
N GLU A 133 -0.89 12.87 -2.86
CA GLU A 133 -1.94 11.89 -2.61
C GLU A 133 -1.53 10.51 -3.13
N LYS A 134 -1.08 9.61 -2.24
CA LYS A 134 -0.70 8.22 -2.57
C LYS A 134 -1.91 7.30 -2.81
N ARG A 135 -2.84 7.67 -3.71
CA ARG A 135 -4.01 6.86 -4.08
C ARG A 135 -4.43 7.07 -5.54
N PRO A 136 -5.10 6.09 -6.17
CA PRO A 136 -5.72 6.31 -7.47
C PRO A 136 -6.85 7.33 -7.37
N MET A 137 -6.89 8.26 -8.32
CA MET A 137 -7.97 9.23 -8.48
C MET A 137 -9.20 8.57 -9.13
N ALA A 138 -10.39 9.03 -8.75
CA ALA A 138 -11.63 8.54 -9.33
C ALA A 138 -11.75 8.92 -10.81
N GLU A 139 -12.21 8.00 -11.65
CA GLU A 139 -12.42 8.30 -13.06
C GLU A 139 -13.64 9.21 -13.28
N LYS A 140 -13.59 10.03 -14.34
CA LYS A 140 -14.70 10.90 -14.71
C LYS A 140 -15.91 10.05 -15.14
N PRO A 141 -17.06 10.11 -14.44
CA PRO A 141 -18.22 9.38 -14.87
C PRO A 141 -18.74 9.95 -16.19
N LEU A 142 -19.23 9.05 -17.05
CA LEU A 142 -19.77 9.46 -18.33
C LEU A 142 -21.10 10.20 -18.13
N ALA A 143 -21.21 11.40 -18.70
CA ALA A 143 -22.43 12.23 -18.61
C ALA A 143 -23.68 11.55 -19.20
N ARG A 144 -23.49 10.46 -19.96
CA ARG A 144 -24.57 9.68 -20.54
C ARG A 144 -25.19 8.68 -19.57
N MET A 145 -24.65 8.34 -18.40
CA MET A 145 -25.28 7.30 -17.53
C MET A 145 -26.82 7.45 -17.35
N HIS A 146 -27.59 6.36 -17.48
CA HIS A 146 -29.04 6.29 -17.24
C HIS A 146 -29.41 6.44 -15.77
N SER A 147 -28.57 5.96 -14.87
CA SER A 147 -28.83 6.00 -13.42
C SER A 147 -28.64 7.40 -12.83
N ILE A 148 -29.74 8.14 -12.72
CA ILE A 148 -29.83 9.42 -11.98
C ILE A 148 -29.50 9.23 -10.49
N GLU A 149 -29.65 8.02 -9.95
CA GLU A 149 -29.32 7.70 -8.56
C GLU A 149 -27.80 7.51 -8.34
N ARG A 150 -27.09 6.85 -9.28
CA ARG A 150 -25.66 6.55 -9.12
C ARG A 150 -24.74 7.65 -9.62
N PHE A 151 -25.14 8.36 -10.68
CA PHE A 151 -24.33 9.40 -11.29
C PHE A 151 -23.90 10.48 -10.29
N PRO A 152 -24.77 11.03 -9.41
CA PRO A 152 -24.37 12.06 -8.44
C PRO A 152 -23.27 11.61 -7.50
N ALA A 153 -23.31 10.37 -7.00
CA ALA A 153 -22.29 9.84 -6.11
C ALA A 153 -20.93 9.66 -6.83
N LEU A 154 -20.95 9.11 -8.05
CA LEU A 154 -19.75 8.96 -8.87
C LEU A 154 -19.15 10.31 -9.26
N TYR A 155 -19.99 11.28 -9.65
CA TYR A 155 -19.55 12.62 -10.00
C TYR A 155 -19.01 13.36 -8.78
N THR A 156 -19.66 13.24 -7.62
CA THR A 156 -19.15 13.82 -6.37
C THR A 156 -17.77 13.26 -6.03
N LYS A 157 -17.56 11.95 -6.21
CA LYS A 157 -16.25 11.32 -5.99
C LYS A 157 -15.20 11.83 -6.98
N PHE A 158 -15.52 11.87 -8.27
CA PHE A 158 -14.65 12.45 -9.29
C PHE A 158 -14.32 13.92 -9.00
N PHE A 159 -15.35 14.76 -8.80
CA PHE A 159 -15.18 16.18 -8.56
C PHE A 159 -14.34 16.43 -7.31
N SER A 160 -14.58 15.67 -6.23
CA SER A 160 -13.77 15.74 -5.02
C SER A 160 -12.30 15.50 -5.31
N ASP A 161 -11.95 14.60 -6.23
CA ASP A 161 -10.56 14.29 -6.58
C ASP A 161 -9.92 15.30 -7.53
N HIS A 162 -10.71 16.07 -8.29
CA HIS A 162 -10.22 16.85 -9.43
C HIS A 162 -10.52 18.35 -9.39
N PHE A 163 -11.28 18.84 -8.40
CA PHE A 163 -11.64 20.26 -8.36
C PHE A 163 -10.41 21.16 -8.28
N GLY A 164 -10.47 22.31 -8.95
CA GLY A 164 -9.34 23.19 -9.02
C GLY A 164 -8.89 23.76 -7.68
N PHE A 165 -7.58 24.01 -7.54
CA PHE A 165 -6.88 24.39 -6.32
C PHE A 165 -6.93 23.35 -5.18
N ARG A 166 -7.42 22.12 -5.41
CA ARG A 166 -7.52 21.08 -4.38
C ARG A 166 -6.26 20.93 -3.56
N LYS A 167 -5.10 20.83 -4.21
CA LYS A 167 -3.81 20.66 -3.53
C LYS A 167 -3.48 21.84 -2.60
N ALA A 168 -3.69 23.06 -3.07
CA ALA A 168 -3.43 24.27 -2.29
C ALA A 168 -4.41 24.41 -1.11
N LEU A 169 -5.70 24.13 -1.34
CA LEU A 169 -6.74 24.17 -0.31
C LEU A 169 -6.54 23.08 0.73
N PHE A 170 -6.18 21.86 0.31
CA PHE A 170 -5.84 20.77 1.21
C PHE A 170 -4.62 21.13 2.05
N ARG A 171 -3.53 21.62 1.44
CA ARG A 171 -2.34 22.08 2.18
C ARG A 171 -2.67 23.19 3.19
N LEU A 172 -3.49 24.18 2.80
CA LEU A 172 -3.93 25.23 3.72
C LEU A 172 -4.73 24.65 4.90
N ASN A 173 -5.65 23.73 4.61
CA ASN A 173 -6.39 23.00 5.64
C ASN A 173 -5.44 22.20 6.55
N SER A 174 -4.45 21.51 5.99
CA SER A 174 -3.44 20.77 6.76
C SER A 174 -2.62 21.69 7.67
N MET A 175 -2.18 22.84 7.18
CA MET A 175 -1.47 23.84 7.99
C MET A 175 -2.37 24.35 9.13
N PHE A 176 -3.64 24.66 8.85
CA PHE A 176 -4.58 25.11 9.86
C PHE A 176 -4.80 24.05 10.94
N HIS A 177 -5.07 22.81 10.55
CA HIS A 177 -5.21 21.69 11.47
C HIS A 177 -3.94 21.48 12.31
N THR A 178 -2.76 21.56 11.68
CA THR A 178 -1.48 21.26 12.32
C THR A 178 -1.04 22.35 13.30
N TYR A 179 -1.10 23.62 12.90
CA TYR A 179 -0.53 24.73 13.66
C TYR A 179 -1.56 25.45 14.54
N VAL A 180 -2.84 25.46 14.16
CA VAL A 180 -3.91 26.13 14.92
C VAL A 180 -4.65 25.12 15.79
N LEU A 181 -5.22 24.08 15.18
CA LEU A 181 -6.05 23.11 15.92
C LEU A 181 -5.25 22.04 16.66
N ARG A 182 -3.95 21.90 16.36
CA ARG A 182 -3.08 20.83 16.87
C ARG A 182 -3.70 19.44 16.66
N SER A 183 -4.29 19.23 15.49
CA SER A 183 -4.95 17.98 15.08
C SER A 183 -4.51 17.57 13.68
N SER A 184 -4.78 16.31 13.33
CA SER A 184 -4.56 15.82 11.96
C SER A 184 -5.73 16.22 11.05
N PRO A 185 -5.47 16.71 9.82
CA PRO A 185 -6.49 16.89 8.79
C PRO A 185 -6.98 15.56 8.21
N LEU A 186 -6.27 14.45 8.46
CA LEU A 186 -6.61 13.09 8.04
C LEU A 186 -6.56 12.14 9.24
N PRO A 187 -7.44 12.30 10.25
CA PRO A 187 -7.36 11.54 11.51
C PRO A 187 -7.51 10.02 11.33
N ASP A 188 -8.13 9.58 10.25
CA ASP A 188 -8.30 8.17 9.90
C ASP A 188 -7.08 7.55 9.20
N ASN A 189 -6.11 8.38 8.78
CA ASN A 189 -4.89 7.96 8.09
C ASN A 189 -3.61 8.27 8.86
N VAL A 190 -3.56 9.42 9.54
CA VAL A 190 -2.38 9.91 10.26
C VAL A 190 -2.83 10.51 11.59
N VAL A 191 -2.21 10.10 12.68
CA VAL A 191 -2.40 10.72 14.00
C VAL A 191 -1.11 11.37 14.48
N PHE A 192 -1.26 12.51 15.16
CA PHE A 192 -0.15 13.19 15.81
C PHE A 192 0.06 12.59 17.20
N GLY A 193 1.26 12.09 17.41
CA GLY A 193 1.77 11.69 18.71
C GLY A 193 2.54 12.81 19.41
N ARG A 194 3.24 12.41 20.48
CA ARG A 194 4.13 13.27 21.26
C ARG A 194 5.44 13.48 20.50
N GLU A 195 6.16 14.55 20.84
CA GLU A 195 7.50 14.84 20.29
C GLU A 195 7.53 14.93 18.75
N GLY A 196 6.42 15.35 18.14
CA GLY A 196 6.31 15.51 16.69
C GLY A 196 6.09 14.21 15.91
N HIS A 197 6.01 13.05 16.59
CA HIS A 197 5.81 11.78 15.90
C HIS A 197 4.47 11.72 15.19
N LEU A 198 4.48 11.23 13.96
CA LEU A 198 3.30 10.88 13.18
C LEU A 198 3.16 9.36 13.19
N PHE A 199 1.93 8.87 13.34
CA PHE A 199 1.64 7.44 13.30
C PHE A 199 0.59 7.14 12.24
N LEU A 200 0.77 6.01 11.56
CA LEU A 200 -0.22 5.47 10.62
C LEU A 200 -1.48 5.05 11.38
N MET A 201 -2.62 5.57 10.93
CA MET A 201 -3.94 5.12 11.32
C MET A 201 -4.57 4.44 10.12
N ARG A 202 -5.18 3.27 10.32
CA ARG A 202 -6.05 2.57 9.36
C ARG A 202 -6.90 1.56 10.12
N ASP A 203 -8.05 1.21 9.56
CA ASP A 203 -8.88 0.12 10.08
C ASP A 203 -8.07 -1.18 10.19
N GLY A 204 -8.20 -1.87 11.33
CA GLY A 204 -7.45 -3.09 11.66
C GLY A 204 -5.99 -2.87 12.08
N VAL A 205 -5.36 -1.75 11.73
CA VAL A 205 -3.99 -1.40 12.15
C VAL A 205 -3.97 -0.91 13.58
N VAL A 206 -5.01 -0.14 13.96
CA VAL A 206 -5.19 0.34 15.34
C VAL A 206 -5.23 -0.80 16.34
N ASP A 207 -5.91 -1.90 15.99
CA ASP A 207 -6.06 -3.05 16.87
C ASP A 207 -4.70 -3.70 17.19
N GLN A 208 -3.80 -3.75 16.21
CA GLN A 208 -2.47 -4.38 16.36
C GLN A 208 -1.64 -3.69 17.44
N TYR A 209 -1.41 -2.38 17.33
CA TYR A 209 -0.59 -1.68 18.32
C TYR A 209 -1.35 -1.33 19.60
N ARG A 210 -2.68 -1.50 19.65
CA ARG A 210 -3.45 -1.52 20.89
C ARG A 210 -3.35 -2.84 21.65
N GLY A 211 -2.65 -3.83 21.10
CA GLY A 211 -2.49 -5.15 21.70
C GLY A 211 -3.78 -5.96 21.67
N LEU A 212 -4.61 -5.77 20.64
CA LEU A 212 -5.85 -6.51 20.43
C LEU A 212 -5.62 -7.64 19.41
N PRO A 213 -6.27 -8.80 19.61
CA PRO A 213 -6.19 -9.89 18.67
C PRO A 213 -6.84 -9.50 17.34
N ILE A 214 -6.13 -9.78 16.24
CA ILE A 214 -6.63 -9.51 14.87
C ILE A 214 -7.00 -10.79 14.13
N PHE A 215 -6.56 -11.94 14.64
CA PHE A 215 -6.78 -13.25 14.04
C PHE A 215 -7.74 -14.10 14.85
N THR A 216 -8.61 -14.80 14.14
CA THR A 216 -9.32 -15.99 14.61
C THR A 216 -8.39 -17.20 14.64
N ARG A 217 -8.78 -18.24 15.38
CA ARG A 217 -8.03 -19.51 15.42
C ARG A 217 -7.88 -20.14 14.03
N ASN A 218 -8.95 -20.14 13.23
CA ASN A 218 -8.92 -20.69 11.87
C ASN A 218 -7.97 -19.94 10.93
N GLU A 219 -7.89 -18.61 11.04
CA GLU A 219 -6.92 -17.82 10.28
C GLU A 219 -5.48 -18.16 10.68
N LEU A 220 -5.21 -18.32 11.98
CA LEU A 220 -3.89 -18.74 12.47
C LEU A 220 -3.52 -20.15 11.98
N ASP A 221 -4.43 -21.12 12.09
CA ASP A 221 -4.20 -22.49 11.63
C ASP A 221 -3.93 -22.51 10.10
N LEU A 222 -4.64 -21.66 9.33
CA LEU A 222 -4.43 -21.50 7.90
C LEU A 222 -3.05 -20.91 7.57
N ILE A 223 -2.65 -19.84 8.24
CA ILE A 223 -1.33 -19.21 8.08
C ILE A 223 -0.23 -20.23 8.43
N ALA A 224 -0.36 -20.92 9.56
CA ALA A 224 0.59 -21.94 10.00
C ALA A 224 0.76 -23.06 8.98
N SER A 225 -0.35 -23.61 8.48
CA SER A 225 -0.34 -24.66 7.45
C SER A 225 0.40 -24.20 6.18
N ARG A 226 0.15 -22.99 5.71
CA ARG A 226 0.80 -22.44 4.50
C ARG A 226 2.28 -22.22 4.68
N LEU A 227 2.68 -21.55 5.76
CA LEU A 227 4.09 -21.27 6.03
C LEU A 227 4.88 -22.55 6.28
N GLU A 228 4.29 -23.54 6.96
CA GLU A 228 4.92 -24.84 7.16
C GLU A 228 5.03 -25.64 5.85
N THR A 229 4.01 -25.59 4.98
CA THR A 229 4.06 -26.20 3.64
C THR A 229 5.20 -25.58 2.82
N ARG A 230 5.30 -24.25 2.83
CA ARG A 230 6.40 -23.52 2.19
C ARG A 230 7.77 -23.89 2.74
N ARG A 231 7.91 -23.92 4.06
CA ARG A 231 9.14 -24.32 4.73
C ARG A 231 9.55 -25.75 4.35
N LYS A 232 8.61 -26.70 4.29
CA LYS A 232 8.87 -28.08 3.86
C LYS A 232 9.31 -28.16 2.40
N TRP A 233 8.61 -27.47 1.50
CA TRP A 233 8.94 -27.42 0.07
C TRP A 233 10.35 -26.85 -0.18
N LEU A 234 10.75 -25.83 0.58
CA LEU A 234 12.11 -25.28 0.58
C LEU A 234 13.13 -26.27 1.17
N ALA A 235 12.81 -26.89 2.31
CA ALA A 235 13.71 -27.84 2.97
C ALA A 235 13.99 -29.09 2.14
N GLU A 236 13.02 -29.59 1.37
CA GLU A 236 13.20 -30.70 0.41
C GLU A 236 14.23 -30.37 -0.69
N ARG A 237 14.46 -29.08 -0.93
CA ARG A 237 15.46 -28.56 -1.88
C ARG A 237 16.75 -28.10 -1.19
N GLY A 238 16.90 -28.35 0.11
CA GLY A 238 18.06 -27.92 0.91
C GLY A 238 18.10 -26.42 1.20
N ILE A 239 16.96 -25.71 1.08
CA ILE A 239 16.87 -24.26 1.22
C ILE A 239 16.34 -23.91 2.61
N ALA A 240 17.05 -23.04 3.34
CA ALA A 240 16.58 -22.53 4.63
C ALA A 240 15.52 -21.44 4.45
N TYR A 241 14.55 -21.38 5.36
CA TYR A 241 13.43 -20.44 5.31
C TYR A 241 13.27 -19.66 6.61
N TYR A 242 13.31 -18.33 6.50
CA TYR A 242 13.09 -17.40 7.61
C TYR A 242 11.94 -16.45 7.30
N LEU A 243 11.06 -16.28 8.27
CA LEU A 243 10.04 -15.24 8.26
C LEU A 243 10.51 -14.12 9.19
N THR A 244 10.54 -12.89 8.71
CA THR A 244 10.80 -11.73 9.56
C THR A 244 9.71 -10.69 9.39
N VAL A 245 9.29 -10.10 10.52
CA VAL A 245 8.24 -9.08 10.53
C VAL A 245 8.85 -7.78 11.02
N ALA A 246 8.85 -6.77 10.16
CA ALA A 246 9.23 -5.43 10.58
C ALA A 246 8.10 -4.81 11.42
N PRO A 247 8.33 -4.48 12.70
CA PRO A 247 7.27 -3.94 13.54
C PRO A 247 6.93 -2.50 13.13
N MET A 248 5.74 -2.03 13.51
CA MET A 248 5.36 -0.63 13.30
C MET A 248 6.03 0.31 14.31
N ALA A 249 6.18 1.58 13.94
CA ALA A 249 6.60 2.63 14.87
C ALA A 249 5.70 2.68 16.12
N SER A 250 4.39 2.48 15.96
CA SER A 250 3.42 2.46 17.06
C SER A 250 3.64 1.29 18.02
N THR A 251 4.12 0.14 17.53
CA THR A 251 4.52 -1.00 18.34
C THR A 251 5.78 -0.68 19.13
N ILE A 252 6.77 -0.02 18.52
CA ILE A 252 8.07 0.29 19.16
C ILE A 252 8.03 1.50 20.11
N TYR A 253 7.16 2.49 19.83
CA TYR A 253 6.98 3.73 20.59
C TYR A 253 5.54 3.95 21.08
N PRO A 254 4.94 2.99 21.82
CA PRO A 254 3.57 3.12 22.29
C PRO A 254 3.38 4.35 23.19
N GLU A 255 4.41 4.77 23.92
CA GLU A 255 4.39 5.94 24.80
C GLU A 255 4.35 7.29 24.04
N LYS A 256 4.69 7.28 22.75
CA LYS A 256 4.62 8.46 21.89
C LYS A 256 3.24 8.59 21.21
N LEU A 257 2.38 7.57 21.27
CA LEU A 257 1.00 7.67 20.80
C LEU A 257 0.15 8.58 21.70
N PRO A 258 -0.97 9.13 21.20
CA PRO A 258 -2.01 9.67 22.07
C PRO A 258 -2.57 8.61 23.02
N GLU A 259 -2.92 9.01 24.24
CA GLU A 259 -3.33 8.11 25.32
C GLU A 259 -4.49 7.16 24.93
N ARG A 260 -5.44 7.65 24.12
CA ARG A 260 -6.58 6.84 23.63
C ARG A 260 -6.17 5.65 22.75
N PHE A 261 -4.94 5.65 22.26
CA PHE A 261 -4.36 4.61 21.40
C PHE A 261 -3.29 3.78 22.11
N HIS A 262 -3.05 4.02 23.40
CA HIS A 262 -2.14 3.18 24.16
C HIS A 262 -2.61 1.71 24.15
N PRO A 263 -1.67 0.76 24.25
CA PRO A 263 -1.99 -0.66 24.40
C PRO A 263 -2.97 -0.87 25.57
N VAL A 264 -4.05 -1.61 25.29
CA VAL A 264 -5.08 -1.99 26.28
C VAL A 264 -5.13 -3.51 26.51
N GLY A 265 -4.52 -4.29 25.62
CA GLY A 265 -4.38 -5.73 25.74
C GLY A 265 -2.91 -6.16 25.79
N GLY A 266 -2.68 -7.42 26.15
CA GLY A 266 -1.35 -8.00 26.29
C GLY A 266 -0.90 -8.87 25.11
N GLU A 267 -1.75 -9.10 24.10
CA GLU A 267 -1.45 -9.98 22.97
C GLU A 267 -1.99 -9.38 21.67
N GLY A 268 -1.12 -8.71 20.91
CA GLY A 268 -1.46 -8.18 19.59
C GLY A 268 -1.37 -9.25 18.49
N GLY A 269 -1.69 -8.86 17.25
CA GLY A 269 -1.65 -9.78 16.10
C GLY A 269 -0.31 -10.47 15.87
N LEU A 270 0.81 -9.76 16.05
CA LEU A 270 2.15 -10.34 15.94
C LEU A 270 2.43 -11.36 17.05
N ASP A 271 1.97 -11.09 18.28
CA ASP A 271 2.11 -12.03 19.40
C ASP A 271 1.32 -13.32 19.15
N GLN A 272 0.07 -13.18 18.67
CA GLN A 272 -0.76 -14.32 18.27
C GLN A 272 -0.04 -15.18 17.22
N LEU A 273 0.52 -14.54 16.19
CA LEU A 273 1.19 -15.23 15.10
C LEU A 273 2.46 -15.96 15.57
N ILE A 274 3.36 -15.27 16.29
CA ILE A 274 4.62 -15.86 16.78
C ILE A 274 4.33 -17.05 17.68
N ARG A 275 3.44 -16.87 18.68
CA ARG A 275 3.07 -17.93 19.60
C ARG A 275 2.51 -19.13 18.85
N HIS A 276 1.54 -18.89 17.97
CA HIS A 276 0.87 -19.96 17.24
C HIS A 276 1.84 -20.73 16.31
N LEU A 277 2.71 -20.02 15.58
CA LEU A 277 3.72 -20.66 14.73
C LEU A 277 4.74 -21.46 15.54
N SER A 278 5.17 -20.96 16.71
CA SER A 278 6.09 -21.69 17.59
C SER A 278 5.49 -22.98 18.16
N GLU A 279 4.18 -23.01 18.39
CA GLU A 279 3.46 -24.16 18.94
C GLU A 279 3.13 -25.22 17.88
N HIS A 280 2.95 -24.83 16.60
CA HIS A 280 2.37 -25.70 15.57
C HIS A 280 3.26 -25.93 14.34
N THR A 281 4.38 -25.23 14.19
CA THR A 281 5.24 -25.29 13.00
C THR A 281 6.73 -25.31 13.37
N SER A 282 7.60 -25.52 12.38
CA SER A 282 9.06 -25.35 12.53
C SER A 282 9.58 -24.10 11.83
N VAL A 283 8.68 -23.19 11.42
CA VAL A 283 9.01 -21.94 10.75
C VAL A 283 9.81 -21.04 11.69
N GLN A 284 10.95 -20.55 11.23
CA GLN A 284 11.80 -19.65 12.00
C GLN A 284 11.27 -18.22 11.85
N VAL A 285 10.59 -17.72 12.87
CA VAL A 285 10.10 -16.34 12.94
C VAL A 285 11.10 -15.47 13.70
N ILE A 286 11.54 -14.38 13.09
CA ILE A 286 12.51 -13.44 13.66
C ILE A 286 11.78 -12.20 14.14
N ASP A 287 11.57 -12.13 15.46
CA ASP A 287 11.03 -10.96 16.14
C ASP A 287 12.15 -9.97 16.47
N MET A 288 12.01 -8.74 15.97
CA MET A 288 13.00 -7.66 16.13
C MET A 288 12.58 -6.63 17.18
N ARG A 289 11.42 -6.80 17.84
CA ARG A 289 10.85 -5.76 18.71
C ARG A 289 11.74 -5.46 19.90
N GLU A 290 12.32 -6.48 20.54
CA GLU A 290 13.19 -6.29 21.70
C GLU A 290 14.45 -5.51 21.32
N GLN A 291 15.11 -5.90 20.24
CA GLN A 291 16.35 -5.30 19.75
C GLN A 291 16.11 -3.86 19.28
N LEU A 292 15.01 -3.62 18.56
CA LEU A 292 14.62 -2.27 18.13
C LEU A 292 14.26 -1.36 19.31
N ARG A 293 13.65 -1.90 20.38
CA ARG A 293 13.41 -1.13 21.62
C ARG A 293 14.72 -0.82 22.34
N ALA A 294 15.62 -1.80 22.47
CA ALA A 294 16.92 -1.62 23.12
C ALA A 294 17.78 -0.59 22.36
N GLY A 295 17.74 -0.62 21.02
CA GLY A 295 18.47 0.32 20.16
C GLY A 295 18.12 1.80 20.36
N ARG A 296 16.95 2.08 20.96
CA ARG A 296 16.51 3.44 21.32
C ARG A 296 17.41 4.12 22.34
N ALA A 297 18.15 3.34 23.14
CA ALA A 297 19.10 3.89 24.11
C ALA A 297 20.27 4.62 23.43
N VAL A 298 20.53 4.34 22.15
CA VAL A 298 21.59 4.99 21.36
C VAL A 298 21.01 6.14 20.54
N ARG A 299 19.92 5.91 19.82
CA ARG A 299 19.18 6.90 19.01
C ARG A 299 17.82 6.34 18.61
N ASP A 300 16.90 7.19 18.18
CA ASP A 300 15.62 6.74 17.62
C ASP A 300 15.86 5.74 16.48
N THR A 301 15.08 4.68 16.47
CA THR A 301 15.08 3.61 15.46
C THR A 301 14.07 3.84 14.34
N TYR A 302 13.13 4.77 14.50
CA TYR A 302 12.13 5.14 13.49
C TYR A 302 12.19 6.62 13.19
N TYR A 303 11.77 6.98 11.98
CA TYR A 303 11.56 8.37 11.64
C TYR A 303 10.39 8.97 12.41
N THR A 304 10.45 10.29 12.62
CA THR A 304 9.39 11.03 13.30
C THR A 304 8.16 11.22 12.41
N THR A 305 8.32 11.42 11.10
CA THR A 305 7.24 11.82 10.17
C THR A 305 6.99 10.82 9.04
N ASP A 306 7.41 9.57 9.23
CA ASP A 306 7.40 8.50 8.25
C ASP A 306 6.99 7.17 8.91
N ILE A 307 6.48 6.21 8.13
CA ILE A 307 6.11 4.88 8.64
C ILE A 307 7.32 3.99 8.91
N HIS A 308 8.44 4.22 8.22
CA HIS A 308 9.60 3.33 8.20
C HIS A 308 10.48 3.50 9.44
N TRP A 309 11.23 2.44 9.76
CA TRP A 309 12.44 2.60 10.53
C TRP A 309 13.41 3.55 9.80
N ASN A 310 14.30 4.19 10.54
CA ASN A 310 15.39 4.95 9.95
C ASN A 310 16.61 4.02 9.69
N PRO A 311 17.71 4.49 9.08
CA PRO A 311 18.83 3.60 8.74
C PRO A 311 19.47 2.93 9.96
N TRP A 312 19.37 3.53 11.15
CA TRP A 312 19.80 2.91 12.40
C TRP A 312 18.88 1.77 12.84
N GLY A 313 17.55 1.98 12.83
CA GLY A 313 16.61 0.89 13.10
C GLY A 313 16.74 -0.25 12.10
N ALA A 314 16.92 0.07 10.82
CA ALA A 314 17.19 -0.89 9.77
C ALA A 314 18.49 -1.68 10.01
N PHE A 315 19.57 -1.01 10.47
CA PHE A 315 20.82 -1.67 10.83
C PHE A 315 20.63 -2.66 12.00
N ILE A 316 19.84 -2.31 13.01
CA ILE A 316 19.49 -3.23 14.11
C ILE A 316 18.67 -4.42 13.58
N GLY A 317 17.70 -4.17 12.69
CA GLY A 317 16.92 -5.22 12.03
C GLY A 317 17.81 -6.18 11.23
N TYR A 318 18.69 -5.64 10.39
CA TYR A 318 19.71 -6.40 9.66
C TYR A 318 20.57 -7.26 10.59
N ARG A 319 21.10 -6.69 11.68
CA ARG A 319 21.93 -7.43 12.64
C ARG A 319 21.15 -8.57 13.28
N THR A 320 19.93 -8.31 13.72
CA THR A 320 19.05 -9.32 14.35
C THR A 320 18.76 -10.48 13.40
N LEU A 321 18.47 -10.17 12.13
CA LEU A 321 18.27 -11.16 11.07
C LEU A 321 19.54 -12.00 10.85
N MET A 322 20.68 -11.35 10.64
CA MET A 322 21.94 -12.04 10.37
C MET A 322 22.47 -12.83 11.56
N GLU A 323 22.31 -12.36 12.80
CA GLU A 323 22.67 -13.12 14.00
C GLU A 323 21.86 -14.40 14.11
N ARG A 324 20.59 -14.40 13.66
CA ARG A 324 19.79 -15.63 13.61
C ARG A 324 20.25 -16.54 12.48
N ILE A 325 20.45 -16.01 11.26
CA ILE A 325 20.88 -16.79 10.10
C ILE A 325 22.25 -17.45 10.38
N ALA A 326 23.21 -16.70 10.91
CA ALA A 326 24.56 -17.18 11.19
C ALA A 326 24.63 -18.33 12.23
N LYS A 327 23.58 -18.52 13.05
CA LYS A 327 23.49 -19.69 13.94
C LYS A 327 23.26 -20.99 13.16
N ASP A 328 22.52 -20.92 12.06
CA ASP A 328 22.22 -22.08 11.22
C ASP A 328 23.22 -22.18 10.04
N HIS A 329 23.74 -21.05 9.59
CA HIS A 329 24.64 -20.89 8.45
C HIS A 329 25.90 -20.08 8.83
N PRO A 330 26.84 -20.63 9.61
CA PRO A 330 28.04 -19.89 10.06
C PRO A 330 28.90 -19.32 8.91
N GLU A 331 28.81 -19.92 7.72
CA GLU A 331 29.49 -19.50 6.49
C GLU A 331 29.09 -18.10 6.00
N VAL A 332 27.93 -17.56 6.40
CA VAL A 332 27.55 -16.17 6.09
C VAL A 332 28.37 -15.12 6.87
N GLY A 333 29.08 -15.56 7.91
CA GLY A 333 29.86 -14.71 8.80
C GLY A 333 29.01 -13.90 9.80
N ALA A 334 29.71 -13.19 10.68
CA ALA A 334 29.08 -12.31 11.67
C ALA A 334 28.64 -10.98 11.02
N PRO A 335 27.54 -10.37 11.48
CA PRO A 335 27.10 -9.08 10.93
C PRO A 335 28.07 -7.94 11.26
N CYS A 336 28.12 -6.95 10.38
CA CYS A 336 28.94 -5.75 10.52
C CYS A 336 28.67 -5.04 11.84
N LEU A 337 29.71 -4.49 12.47
CA LEU A 337 29.62 -3.79 13.74
C LEU A 337 29.19 -2.34 13.52
N ALA A 338 28.51 -1.75 14.51
CA ALA A 338 28.11 -0.34 14.42
C ALA A 338 29.31 0.60 14.32
N GLU A 339 30.45 0.21 14.89
CA GLU A 339 31.72 0.94 14.82
C GLU A 339 32.35 0.94 13.42
N ASP A 340 31.91 0.08 12.50
CA ASP A 340 32.36 0.11 11.10
C ASP A 340 31.75 1.28 10.30
N TYR A 341 30.86 2.06 10.93
CA TYR A 341 30.07 3.11 10.31
C TYR A 341 30.19 4.43 11.07
N ILE A 342 30.17 5.53 10.32
CA ILE A 342 29.92 6.87 10.86
C ILE A 342 28.46 7.24 10.61
N VAL A 343 27.91 8.08 11.48
CA VAL A 343 26.54 8.58 11.32
C VAL A 343 26.58 9.98 10.76
N GLU A 344 26.01 10.15 9.58
CA GLU A 344 25.77 11.44 8.96
C GLU A 344 24.28 11.77 9.02
N LEU A 345 23.95 13.00 9.42
CA LEU A 345 22.57 13.44 9.51
C LEU A 345 22.17 14.15 8.21
N ASP A 346 21.11 13.66 7.57
CA ASP A 346 20.49 14.30 6.42
C ASP A 346 19.05 14.70 6.75
N THR A 347 18.71 15.98 6.56
CA THR A 347 17.34 16.48 6.78
C THR A 347 16.67 16.67 5.43
N ASN A 348 15.55 15.99 5.20
CA ASN A 348 14.86 15.98 3.92
C ASN A 348 13.34 15.93 4.09
N ASP A 349 12.63 16.15 2.98
CA ASP A 349 11.18 16.24 2.86
C ASP A 349 10.54 14.92 2.38
N GLN A 350 11.20 13.79 2.64
CA GLN A 350 10.78 12.47 2.15
C GLN A 350 9.97 11.69 3.20
N GLY A 351 9.28 12.37 4.11
CA GLY A 351 8.50 11.73 5.17
C GLY A 351 7.15 11.24 4.68
N ASP A 352 6.91 9.93 4.67
CA ASP A 352 5.71 9.30 4.12
C ASP A 352 4.39 9.81 4.72
N LEU A 353 4.36 10.05 6.03
CA LEU A 353 3.17 10.53 6.72
C LEU A 353 3.02 12.04 6.56
N ALA A 354 4.12 12.80 6.60
CA ALA A 354 4.09 14.24 6.33
C ALA A 354 3.66 14.56 4.89
N MET A 355 4.06 13.74 3.92
CA MET A 355 3.65 13.84 2.53
C MET A 355 2.13 13.62 2.38
N GLN A 356 1.54 12.65 3.07
CA GLN A 356 0.07 12.48 3.06
C GLN A 356 -0.68 13.72 3.59
N LEU A 357 -0.05 14.51 4.45
CA LEU A 357 -0.60 15.77 4.96
C LEU A 357 -0.33 16.96 4.03
N ALA A 358 0.45 16.77 2.96
CA ALA A 358 0.98 17.84 2.12
C ALA A 358 1.81 18.87 2.91
N LEU A 359 2.57 18.42 3.93
CA LEU A 359 3.40 19.24 4.82
C LEU A 359 4.85 18.73 4.91
N ASN A 360 5.33 17.95 3.94
CA ASN A 360 6.64 17.29 4.00
C ASN A 360 7.84 18.24 4.01
N ASP A 361 7.69 19.45 3.48
CA ASP A 361 8.66 20.55 3.57
C ASP A 361 8.67 21.24 4.95
N LEU A 362 7.57 21.15 5.70
CA LEU A 362 7.42 21.74 7.03
C LEU A 362 7.63 20.73 8.17
N LEU A 363 7.34 19.46 7.90
CA LEU A 363 7.47 18.31 8.81
C LEU A 363 8.55 17.36 8.26
N THR A 364 9.73 17.92 8.00
CA THR A 364 10.90 17.21 7.48
C THR A 364 11.32 16.07 8.41
N ARG A 365 11.90 15.01 7.84
CA ARG A 365 12.51 13.93 8.62
C ARG A 365 14.02 14.10 8.69
N VAL A 366 14.60 13.69 9.83
CA VAL A 366 16.06 13.56 10.00
C VAL A 366 16.45 12.12 9.77
N THR A 367 17.45 11.93 8.91
CA THR A 367 17.96 10.64 8.48
C THR A 367 19.35 10.42 9.05
N PRO A 368 19.51 9.55 10.07
CA PRO A 368 20.82 9.13 10.55
C PRO A 368 21.40 8.10 9.59
N MET A 369 21.96 8.56 8.47
CA MET A 369 22.60 7.70 7.48
C MET A 369 23.80 7.01 8.11
N MET A 370 23.80 5.69 8.03
CA MET A 370 24.90 4.82 8.47
C MET A 370 25.89 4.70 7.30
N VAL A 371 26.89 5.58 7.26
CA VAL A 371 27.89 5.64 6.18
C VAL A 371 29.05 4.73 6.54
N PRO A 372 29.39 3.73 5.70
CA PRO A 372 30.44 2.80 6.04
C PRO A 372 31.82 3.47 5.93
N GLN A 373 32.72 3.17 6.86
CA GLN A 373 34.09 3.67 6.84
C GLN A 373 34.92 3.07 5.70
N ALA A 374 34.55 1.88 5.23
CA ALA A 374 35.08 1.24 4.04
C ALA A 374 33.93 1.02 3.03
N PRO A 375 34.13 1.23 1.72
CA PRO A 375 33.07 1.01 0.74
C PRO A 375 32.47 -0.40 0.82
N PHE A 376 31.16 -0.52 0.62
CA PHE A 376 30.53 -1.82 0.38
C PHE A 376 31.22 -2.51 -0.80
N ARG A 377 31.48 -3.81 -0.64
CA ARG A 377 32.18 -4.64 -1.64
C ARG A 377 31.19 -5.32 -2.57
N ALA A 378 29.97 -5.54 -2.12
CA ALA A 378 28.88 -6.03 -2.94
C ALA A 378 28.54 -5.02 -4.04
N ARG A 379 28.30 -5.52 -5.25
CA ARG A 379 28.05 -4.71 -6.45
C ARG A 379 26.69 -5.03 -7.07
N ASP A 380 26.11 -4.05 -7.71
CA ASP A 380 24.91 -4.24 -8.54
C ASP A 380 25.20 -5.16 -9.73
N LEU A 381 24.26 -6.06 -9.98
CA LEU A 381 24.20 -6.85 -11.20
C LEU A 381 23.19 -6.24 -12.17
N ALA A 382 23.29 -6.62 -13.44
CA ALA A 382 22.31 -6.23 -14.45
C ALA A 382 20.91 -6.73 -14.05
N GLU A 383 19.89 -5.97 -14.44
CA GLU A 383 18.51 -6.39 -14.23
C GLU A 383 18.20 -7.65 -15.05
N GLU A 384 17.58 -8.62 -14.40
CA GLU A 384 17.09 -9.86 -15.02
C GLU A 384 15.56 -9.91 -14.96
N THR A 385 14.93 -10.58 -15.93
CA THR A 385 13.49 -10.79 -15.91
C THR A 385 13.18 -12.04 -15.10
N LEU A 386 12.38 -11.90 -14.04
CA LEU A 386 11.89 -13.02 -13.23
C LEU A 386 10.43 -13.33 -13.56
N ALA A 387 10.05 -14.58 -13.31
CA ALA A 387 8.66 -15.01 -13.34
C ALA A 387 7.81 -14.21 -12.33
N GLY A 388 6.52 -14.07 -12.60
CA GLY A 388 5.62 -13.31 -11.74
C GLY A 388 5.83 -11.79 -11.73
N SER A 389 6.45 -11.20 -12.77
CA SER A 389 6.75 -9.76 -12.83
C SER A 389 5.54 -8.83 -12.65
N GLY A 390 4.33 -9.29 -12.98
CA GLY A 390 3.08 -8.56 -12.72
C GLY A 390 2.73 -8.40 -11.24
N PHE A 391 3.35 -9.19 -10.35
CA PHE A 391 3.18 -9.11 -8.90
C PHE A 391 4.26 -8.27 -8.21
N PHE A 392 5.17 -7.69 -9.00
CA PHE A 392 6.25 -6.86 -8.44
C PHE A 392 5.81 -5.41 -8.34
N LYS A 393 6.07 -4.79 -7.20
CA LYS A 393 5.85 -3.34 -7.07
C LYS A 393 6.89 -2.52 -7.85
N TYR A 394 8.14 -2.99 -7.84
CA TYR A 394 9.27 -2.42 -8.57
C TYR A 394 10.15 -3.55 -9.10
N ARG A 395 11.07 -3.20 -10.01
CA ARG A 395 12.03 -4.18 -10.54
C ARG A 395 12.82 -4.84 -9.41
N PRO A 396 13.08 -6.17 -9.48
CA PRO A 396 13.93 -6.85 -8.52
C PRO A 396 15.35 -6.27 -8.51
N VAL A 397 15.99 -6.32 -7.35
CA VAL A 397 17.39 -5.87 -7.17
C VAL A 397 18.29 -7.09 -7.12
N PHE A 398 19.35 -7.09 -7.93
CA PHE A 398 20.33 -8.17 -8.02
C PHE A 398 21.69 -7.68 -7.55
N LYS A 399 22.30 -8.41 -6.62
CA LYS A 399 23.59 -8.07 -6.04
C LYS A 399 24.54 -9.26 -6.13
N GLN A 400 25.79 -8.97 -6.46
CA GLN A 400 26.91 -9.90 -6.34
C GLN A 400 27.70 -9.52 -5.10
N GLY A 401 27.76 -10.39 -4.11
CA GLY A 401 28.58 -10.14 -2.93
C GLY A 401 30.05 -10.51 -3.12
N PRO A 402 30.87 -10.23 -2.10
CA PRO A 402 32.32 -10.26 -2.18
C PRO A 402 32.94 -11.66 -2.16
N ASP A 403 32.26 -12.64 -1.57
CA ASP A 403 32.74 -14.02 -1.48
C ASP A 403 31.91 -14.93 -2.41
N PRO A 404 32.50 -15.43 -3.52
CA PRO A 404 31.83 -16.38 -4.41
C PRO A 404 31.47 -17.72 -3.77
N GLN A 405 32.06 -18.08 -2.62
CA GLN A 405 31.77 -19.33 -1.89
C GLN A 405 30.66 -19.16 -0.84
N ALA A 406 30.24 -17.92 -0.55
CA ALA A 406 29.14 -17.67 0.36
C ALA A 406 27.81 -18.18 -0.23
N PRO A 407 26.81 -18.50 0.61
CA PRO A 407 25.51 -18.94 0.14
C PRO A 407 24.79 -17.85 -0.67
N LYS A 408 23.72 -18.23 -1.37
CA LYS A 408 22.83 -17.32 -2.10
C LYS A 408 21.59 -16.97 -1.28
N LEU A 409 21.21 -15.70 -1.35
CA LEU A 409 20.00 -15.17 -0.72
C LEU A 409 18.93 -14.85 -1.77
N LEU A 410 17.70 -15.31 -1.52
CA LEU A 410 16.50 -14.75 -2.12
C LEU A 410 15.63 -14.13 -1.04
N MET A 411 15.21 -12.88 -1.23
CA MET A 411 14.39 -12.16 -0.27
C MET A 411 13.10 -11.64 -0.90
N PHE A 412 11.96 -12.15 -0.46
CA PHE A 412 10.65 -11.53 -0.69
C PHE A 412 10.43 -10.48 0.38
N ARG A 413 10.07 -9.25 -0.01
CA ARG A 413 10.13 -8.09 0.90
C ARG A 413 9.13 -7.00 0.57
N ASP A 414 9.05 -6.00 1.45
CA ASP A 414 8.46 -4.70 1.18
C ASP A 414 9.45 -3.51 1.31
N SER A 415 8.95 -2.29 1.50
CA SER A 415 9.80 -1.10 1.61
C SER A 415 10.75 -1.12 2.81
N PHE A 416 10.46 -1.88 3.86
CA PHE A 416 11.30 -1.92 5.06
C PHE A 416 12.67 -2.53 4.78
N ALA A 417 12.77 -3.49 3.86
CA ALA A 417 14.05 -4.07 3.50
C ALA A 417 14.98 -3.15 2.69
N VAL A 418 14.55 -1.96 2.23
CA VAL A 418 15.38 -1.08 1.39
C VAL A 418 16.74 -0.76 2.03
N TYR A 419 16.74 -0.45 3.34
CA TYR A 419 17.98 -0.19 4.07
C TYR A 419 18.72 -1.46 4.50
N LEU A 420 18.13 -2.64 4.38
CA LEU A 420 18.79 -3.92 4.69
C LEU A 420 19.66 -4.38 3.52
N ILE A 421 19.26 -4.06 2.28
CA ILE A 421 19.88 -4.55 1.05
C ILE A 421 21.41 -4.38 1.03
N PRO A 422 21.99 -3.18 1.30
CA PRO A 422 23.44 -3.00 1.24
C PRO A 422 24.19 -3.89 2.23
N TYR A 423 23.66 -4.02 3.47
CA TYR A 423 24.29 -4.82 4.51
C TYR A 423 24.18 -6.32 4.23
N LEU A 424 22.98 -6.79 3.87
CA LEU A 424 22.75 -8.20 3.56
C LEU A 424 23.65 -8.66 2.41
N SER A 425 23.79 -7.84 1.37
CA SER A 425 24.56 -8.19 0.16
C SER A 425 26.05 -8.44 0.43
N GLU A 426 26.61 -8.00 1.57
CA GLU A 426 28.00 -8.27 1.94
C GLU A 426 28.24 -9.74 2.36
N HIS A 427 27.19 -10.49 2.68
CA HIS A 427 27.28 -11.83 3.30
C HIS A 427 26.98 -13.00 2.37
N PHE A 428 26.53 -12.73 1.15
CA PHE A 428 26.06 -13.76 0.22
C PHE A 428 26.81 -13.66 -1.11
N SER A 429 27.03 -14.77 -1.80
CA SER A 429 27.66 -14.72 -3.13
C SER A 429 26.75 -14.02 -4.14
N ARG A 430 25.44 -14.28 -4.08
CA ARG A 430 24.41 -13.59 -4.85
C ARG A 430 23.21 -13.31 -3.95
N SER A 431 22.62 -12.13 -4.10
CA SER A 431 21.37 -11.76 -3.43
C SER A 431 20.37 -11.23 -4.44
N VAL A 432 19.13 -11.70 -4.34
CA VAL A 432 17.99 -11.24 -5.16
C VAL A 432 16.88 -10.75 -4.24
N TYR A 433 16.47 -9.51 -4.42
CA TYR A 433 15.45 -8.86 -3.60
C TYR A 433 14.21 -8.55 -4.43
N VAL A 434 13.10 -9.22 -4.13
CA VAL A 434 11.84 -9.15 -4.88
C VAL A 434 10.79 -8.42 -4.04
N TRP A 435 10.35 -7.25 -4.51
CA TRP A 435 9.22 -6.56 -3.88
C TRP A 435 7.91 -7.19 -4.32
N SER A 436 7.40 -8.16 -3.56
CA SER A 436 6.13 -8.81 -3.87
C SER A 436 5.34 -9.10 -2.60
N PRO A 437 4.00 -8.95 -2.63
CA PRO A 437 3.14 -9.31 -1.50
C PRO A 437 2.92 -10.83 -1.36
N ILE A 438 3.45 -11.63 -2.30
CA ILE A 438 3.26 -13.09 -2.34
C ILE A 438 4.58 -13.84 -2.50
N PHE A 439 4.56 -15.10 -2.10
CA PHE A 439 5.65 -16.04 -2.36
C PHE A 439 5.51 -16.68 -3.74
N ILE A 440 6.59 -16.68 -4.52
CA ILE A 440 6.59 -17.14 -5.93
C ILE A 440 7.60 -18.29 -6.11
N PRO A 441 7.15 -19.56 -6.11
CA PRO A 441 7.98 -20.74 -6.28
C PRO A 441 8.91 -20.72 -7.51
N ALA A 442 8.46 -20.27 -8.68
CA ALA A 442 9.34 -20.28 -9.87
C ALA A 442 10.58 -19.39 -9.73
N ILE A 443 10.53 -18.34 -8.89
CA ILE A 443 11.73 -17.54 -8.59
C ILE A 443 12.73 -18.36 -7.78
N VAL A 444 12.24 -19.14 -6.81
CA VAL A 444 13.11 -20.03 -6.03
C VAL A 444 13.75 -21.08 -6.94
N GLU A 445 12.97 -21.69 -7.83
CA GLU A 445 13.47 -22.73 -8.73
C GLU A 445 14.48 -22.21 -9.76
N SER A 446 14.30 -20.98 -10.25
CA SER A 446 15.25 -20.34 -11.17
C SER A 446 16.53 -19.86 -10.48
N GLU A 447 16.41 -19.15 -9.36
CA GLU A 447 17.56 -18.59 -8.64
C GLU A 447 18.37 -19.66 -7.88
N ARG A 448 17.70 -20.74 -7.45
CA ARG A 448 18.26 -21.81 -6.61
C ARG A 448 19.03 -21.22 -5.42
N PRO A 449 18.36 -20.45 -4.54
CA PRO A 449 19.00 -19.87 -3.37
C PRO A 449 19.31 -20.95 -2.33
N ASP A 450 20.26 -20.68 -1.44
CA ASP A 450 20.50 -21.52 -0.27
C ASP A 450 19.64 -21.06 0.92
N ILE A 451 19.32 -19.77 0.95
CA ILE A 451 18.53 -19.13 2.01
C ILE A 451 17.42 -18.27 1.38
N VAL A 452 16.19 -18.45 1.86
CA VAL A 452 15.04 -17.60 1.55
C VAL A 452 14.60 -16.86 2.80
N VAL A 453 14.49 -15.53 2.67
CA VAL A 453 13.90 -14.66 3.69
C VAL A 453 12.60 -14.08 3.15
N GLN A 454 11.50 -14.24 3.89
CA GLN A 454 10.27 -13.49 3.66
C GLN A 454 10.15 -12.41 4.72
N GLU A 455 10.20 -11.16 4.28
CA GLU A 455 10.05 -9.96 5.08
C GLU A 455 8.69 -9.31 4.77
N LEU A 456 7.99 -8.91 5.83
CA LEU A 456 6.78 -8.12 5.72
C LEU A 456 6.65 -7.15 6.89
N LEU A 457 6.10 -5.98 6.64
CA LEU A 457 5.65 -5.05 7.66
C LEU A 457 4.48 -5.65 8.45
N GLU A 458 4.47 -5.39 9.76
CA GLU A 458 3.43 -5.84 10.69
C GLU A 458 2.00 -5.45 10.24
N VAL A 459 1.83 -4.35 9.51
CA VAL A 459 0.52 -3.99 8.95
C VAL A 459 -0.05 -5.02 7.97
N PHE A 460 0.81 -5.79 7.30
CA PHE A 460 0.47 -6.78 6.29
C PHE A 460 0.33 -8.20 6.86
N LEU A 461 0.32 -8.37 8.19
CA LEU A 461 0.18 -9.71 8.80
C LEU A 461 -1.08 -10.44 8.31
N LYS A 462 -2.19 -9.73 8.09
CA LYS A 462 -3.41 -10.34 7.54
C LYS A 462 -3.25 -10.85 6.10
N ASP A 463 -2.32 -10.33 5.32
CA ASP A 463 -2.13 -10.74 3.93
C ASP A 463 -1.60 -12.19 3.84
N LEU A 464 -1.00 -12.71 4.91
CA LEU A 464 -0.61 -14.13 5.03
C LEU A 464 -1.82 -15.08 4.89
N THR A 465 -3.04 -14.62 5.21
CA THR A 465 -4.29 -15.38 4.98
C THR A 465 -4.68 -15.49 3.51
N HIS A 466 -4.00 -14.79 2.60
CA HIS A 466 -4.21 -14.85 1.16
C HIS A 466 -2.94 -15.26 0.36
N ASP A 467 -1.77 -15.24 0.98
CA ASP A 467 -0.48 -15.64 0.39
C ASP A 467 -0.33 -17.17 0.25
N ASN A 468 -0.99 -17.75 -0.75
CA ASN A 468 -0.80 -19.15 -1.14
C ASN A 468 0.50 -19.33 -1.93
N MET A 469 1.17 -20.49 -1.80
CA MET A 469 2.17 -20.89 -2.78
C MET A 469 1.50 -21.07 -4.14
N ARG A 470 1.88 -20.21 -5.09
CA ARG A 470 1.40 -20.20 -6.47
C ARG A 470 2.37 -20.99 -7.33
N GLU A 471 2.28 -22.31 -7.35
CA GLU A 471 3.14 -23.17 -8.17
C GLU A 471 2.92 -22.97 -9.68
N ASP A 472 1.86 -22.26 -10.05
CA ASP A 472 1.48 -21.87 -11.41
C ASP A 472 2.17 -20.60 -11.94
N LEU A 473 2.98 -19.92 -11.11
CA LEU A 473 3.63 -18.64 -11.42
C LEU A 473 5.16 -18.70 -11.46
#